data_AF-A0AAV2HTY0-F1
#
_entry.id   AF-A0AAV2HTY0-F1
#
_cell.length_a   1.000
_cell.length_b   1.000
_cell.length_c   1.000
_cell.angle_alpha   90.00
_cell.angle_beta   90.00
_cell.angle_gamma   90.00
#
_symmetry.space_group_name_H-M   'P 1'
#
loop_
_entity.id
_entity.type
_entity.pdbx_description
1 polymer ?
#
loop_
_entity_poly.entity_id
_entity_poly.type
_entity_poly.pdbx_seq_one_letter_code
_entity_poly.pdbx_strand_id
1 'polypeptide(L)'
;TEIQEFLKNYNSQAQIFQPRLAEALWTYYTNITDYNQKNSTDEQLLTAKFKQEAYRNATRFNLTVITPETRRCIIKIMDVGTAAQTNETKLSNVSKC
;
A
#
# COMPACT_ATOMS: atom_id res chain seq x y z
N THR A 1 -8.96 18.60 11.14
CA THR A 1 -9.21 17.50 12.10
C THR A 1 -8.18 16.43 11.85
N GLU A 2 -7.80 15.68 12.89
CA GLU A 2 -6.75 14.65 12.82
C GLU A 2 -6.94 13.66 11.65
N ILE A 3 -8.19 13.29 11.36
CA ILE A 3 -8.50 12.40 10.23
C ILE A 3 -8.23 13.02 8.84
N GLN A 4 -8.45 14.33 8.68
CA GLN A 4 -8.18 15.00 7.41
C GLN A 4 -6.68 15.16 7.18
N GLU A 5 -5.92 15.40 8.24
CA GLU A 5 -4.45 15.39 8.18
C GLU A 5 -3.90 14.01 7.84
N PHE A 6 -4.45 12.95 8.45
CA PHE A 6 -4.14 11.57 8.09
C PHE A 6 -4.40 11.28 6.61
N LEU A 7 -5.59 11.63 6.09
CA LEU A 7 -5.94 11.40 4.69
C LEU A 7 -5.03 12.20 3.73
N LYS A 8 -4.70 13.45 4.09
CA LYS A 8 -3.76 14.27 3.31
C LYS A 8 -2.38 13.61 3.26
N ASN A 9 -1.84 13.19 4.41
CA ASN A 9 -0.55 12.53 4.48
C ASN A 9 -0.56 11.19 3.72
N TYR A 10 -1.60 10.37 3.89
CA TYR A 10 -1.77 9.13 3.15
C TYR A 10 -1.74 9.38 1.64
N ASN A 11 -2.48 10.37 1.15
CA ASN A 11 -2.51 10.71 -0.27
C ASN A 11 -1.12 11.14 -0.78
N SER A 12 -0.40 12.00 -0.04
CA SER A 12 0.95 12.41 -0.42
C SER A 12 1.94 11.24 -0.47
N GLN A 13 1.88 10.31 0.47
CA GLN A 13 2.72 9.10 0.46
C GLN A 13 2.31 8.12 -0.66
N ALA A 14 1.02 7.92 -0.87
CA ALA A 14 0.50 7.06 -1.93
C ALA A 14 0.93 7.56 -3.32
N GLN A 15 0.99 8.88 -3.54
CA GLN A 15 1.51 9.50 -4.76
C GLN A 15 3.01 9.24 -5.00
N ILE A 16 3.75 8.74 -4.00
CA ILE A 16 5.15 8.34 -4.14
C ILE A 16 5.25 6.84 -4.39
N PHE A 17 4.63 6.02 -3.55
CA PHE A 17 4.76 4.56 -3.64
C PHE A 17 4.01 3.95 -4.82
N GLN A 18 2.80 4.42 -5.14
CA GLN A 18 2.00 3.81 -6.22
C GLN A 18 2.64 3.98 -7.60
N PRO A 19 3.14 5.17 -8.00
CA PRO A 19 3.79 5.32 -9.31
C PRO A 19 5.07 4.50 -9.43
N ARG A 20 5.90 4.45 -8.38
CA ARG A 20 7.13 3.65 -8.36
C ARG A 20 6.84 2.16 -8.56
N LEU A 21 5.86 1.64 -7.84
CA LEU A 21 5.42 0.26 -8.00
C LEU A 21 4.90 0.00 -9.42
N ALA A 22 4.04 0.89 -9.94
CA ALA A 22 3.49 0.76 -11.29
C ALA A 22 4.60 0.75 -12.35
N GLU A 23 5.59 1.62 -12.24
CA GLU A 23 6.73 1.70 -13.15
C GLU A 23 7.62 0.45 -13.07
N ALA A 24 7.91 -0.04 -11.87
CA ALA A 24 8.72 -1.24 -11.68
C ALA A 24 8.03 -2.49 -12.24
N LEU A 25 6.71 -2.63 -12.02
CA LEU A 25 5.91 -3.70 -12.60
C LEU A 25 5.85 -3.61 -14.13
N TRP A 26 5.56 -2.42 -14.67
CA TRP A 26 5.54 -2.20 -16.12
C TRP A 26 6.89 -2.54 -16.77
N THR A 27 7.99 -2.10 -16.15
CA THR A 27 9.35 -2.39 -16.61
C THR A 27 9.61 -3.89 -16.63
N TYR A 28 9.19 -4.62 -15.59
CA TYR A 28 9.31 -6.08 -15.57
C TYR A 28 8.48 -6.74 -16.68
N TYR A 29 7.22 -6.35 -16.85
CA TYR A 29 6.33 -6.96 -17.85
C TYR A 29 6.74 -6.65 -19.30
N THR A 30 7.41 -5.53 -19.53
CA THR A 30 7.88 -5.14 -20.87
C THR A 30 9.33 -5.53 -21.15
N ASN A 31 10.11 -5.83 -20.11
CA ASN A 31 11.49 -6.28 -20.20
C ASN A 31 11.78 -7.33 -19.11
N ILE A 32 11.46 -8.59 -19.41
CA ILE A 32 11.52 -9.69 -18.45
C ILE A 32 12.99 -10.09 -18.23
N THR A 33 13.53 -9.71 -17.07
CA THR A 33 14.85 -10.09 -16.58
C THR A 33 14.80 -10.37 -15.09
N ASP A 34 15.73 -11.17 -14.56
CA ASP A 34 15.84 -11.42 -13.11
C ASP A 34 16.03 -10.13 -12.31
N TYR A 35 16.78 -9.18 -12.88
CA TYR A 35 16.97 -7.86 -12.29
C TYR A 35 15.64 -7.09 -12.17
N ASN A 36 14.86 -7.01 -13.26
CA ASN A 36 13.58 -6.29 -13.23
C ASN A 36 12.53 -7.02 -12.36
N GLN A 37 12.56 -8.36 -12.33
CA GLN A 37 11.72 -9.14 -11.41
C GLN A 37 12.06 -8.79 -9.95
N LYS A 38 13.35 -8.77 -9.59
CA LYS A 38 13.79 -8.39 -8.25
C LYS A 38 13.37 -6.95 -7.91
N ASN A 39 13.61 -6.00 -8.81
CA ASN A 39 13.23 -4.60 -8.61
C ASN A 39 11.72 -4.44 -8.36
N SER A 40 10.88 -5.09 -9.17
CA SER A 40 9.43 -5.06 -8.99
C SER A 40 8.99 -5.70 -7.66
N THR A 41 9.66 -6.77 -7.21
CA THR A 41 9.40 -7.39 -5.91
C THR A 41 9.78 -6.46 -4.75
N ASP A 42 10.93 -5.79 -4.85
CA ASP A 42 11.40 -4.87 -3.82
C ASP A 42 10.42 -3.66 -3.66
N GLU A 43 9.94 -3.08 -4.76
CA GLU A 43 8.93 -2.01 -4.74
C GLU A 43 7.55 -2.47 -4.22
N GLN A 44 7.16 -3.72 -4.50
CA GLN A 44 5.97 -4.32 -3.90
C GLN A 44 6.09 -4.43 -2.38
N LEU A 45 7.25 -4.86 -1.87
CA LEU A 45 7.50 -4.98 -0.44
C LEU A 45 7.48 -3.61 0.26
N LEU A 46 8.10 -2.58 -0.35
CA LEU A 46 8.05 -1.21 0.17
C LEU A 46 6.61 -0.69 0.21
N THR A 47 5.84 -0.89 -0.85
CA THR A 47 4.43 -0.48 -0.92
C THR A 47 3.57 -1.25 0.10
N ALA A 48 3.86 -2.53 0.32
CA ALA A 48 3.17 -3.34 1.32
C ALA A 48 3.44 -2.83 2.75
N LYS A 49 4.68 -2.45 3.07
CA LYS A 49 5.03 -1.83 4.36
C LYS A 49 4.26 -0.53 4.60
N PHE A 50 4.24 0.36 3.60
CA PHE A 50 3.43 1.58 3.63
C PHE A 50 1.95 1.28 3.90
N LYS A 51 1.35 0.31 3.18
CA LYS A 51 -0.05 -0.09 3.37
C LYS A 51 -0.31 -0.64 4.78
N GLN A 52 0.58 -1.45 5.33
CA GLN A 52 0.47 -1.97 6.70
C GLN A 52 0.49 -0.86 7.74
N GLU A 53 1.38 0.12 7.61
CA GLU A 53 1.45 1.27 8.51
C GLU A 53 0.18 2.13 8.41
N ALA A 54 -0.28 2.40 7.18
CA ALA A 54 -1.51 3.13 6.93
C ALA A 54 -2.72 2.41 7.54
N TYR A 55 -2.80 1.08 7.43
CA TYR A 55 -3.82 0.26 8.08
C TYR A 55 -3.82 0.43 9.61
N ARG A 56 -2.67 0.26 10.25
CA ARG A 56 -2.55 0.39 11.72
C ARG A 56 -3.03 1.78 12.17
N ASN A 57 -2.63 2.84 11.45
CA ASN A 57 -3.08 4.19 11.75
C ASN A 57 -4.56 4.42 11.44
N ALA A 58 -5.10 3.83 10.38
CA ALA A 58 -6.51 3.96 10.01
C ALA A 58 -7.46 3.30 11.04
N THR A 59 -7.06 2.16 11.61
CA THR A 59 -7.89 1.40 12.58
C THR A 59 -8.20 2.15 13.88
N ARG A 60 -7.46 3.23 14.19
CA ARG A 60 -7.68 4.03 15.41
C ARG A 60 -8.89 4.96 15.33
N PHE A 61 -9.40 5.25 14.13
CA PHE A 61 -10.48 6.22 13.96
C PHE A 61 -11.86 5.59 14.19
N ASN A 62 -12.71 6.26 14.97
CA ASN A 62 -14.09 5.83 15.17
C ASN A 62 -14.95 6.14 13.94
N LEU A 63 -15.24 5.12 13.12
CA LEU A 63 -15.99 5.25 11.87
C LEU A 63 -17.46 5.66 12.03
N THR A 64 -18.05 5.46 13.21
CA THR A 64 -19.48 5.74 13.46
C THR A 64 -19.79 7.23 13.48
N VAL A 65 -18.81 8.06 13.87
CA VAL A 65 -18.96 9.52 14.03
C VAL A 65 -18.47 10.33 12.83
N ILE A 66 -18.06 9.67 11.75
CA ILE A 66 -17.45 10.28 10.55
C ILE A 66 -18.47 10.31 9.40
N THR A 67 -18.35 11.31 8.52
CA THR A 67 -19.17 11.43 7.30
C THR A 67 -19.03 10.20 6.39
N PRO A 68 -20.08 9.83 5.63
CA PRO A 68 -20.03 8.67 4.72
C PRO A 68 -18.87 8.70 3.71
N GLU A 69 -18.50 9.88 3.21
CA GLU A 69 -17.38 10.08 2.26
C GLU A 69 -16.05 9.71 2.90
N THR A 70 -15.76 10.30 4.07
CA THR A 70 -14.50 10.07 4.78
C THR A 70 -14.41 8.63 5.28
N ARG A 71 -15.54 8.05 5.72
CA ARG A 71 -15.64 6.64 6.10
C ARG A 71 -15.24 5.71 4.95
N ARG A 72 -15.71 5.96 3.73
CA ARG A 72 -15.33 5.18 2.54
C ARG A 72 -13.83 5.22 2.29
N CYS A 73 -13.20 6.39 2.41
CA CYS A 73 -11.75 6.53 2.27
C CYS A 73 -10.99 5.70 3.31
N ILE A 74 -11.38 5.78 4.59
CA ILE A 74 -10.72 5.01 5.65
C ILE A 74 -10.88 3.50 5.45
N ILE A 75 -12.10 3.03 5.13
CA ILE A 75 -12.33 1.61 4.84
C ILE A 75 -11.45 1.15 3.68
N LYS A 76 -11.30 1.96 2.64
CA LYS A 76 -10.43 1.61 1.51
C LYS A 76 -8.95 1.53 1.90
N ILE A 77 -8.48 2.40 2.79
CA ILE A 77 -7.11 2.35 3.32
C ILE A 77 -6.90 1.12 4.21
N MET A 78 -7.94 0.69 4.93
CA MET A 78 -7.89 -0.51 5.77
C MET A 78 -7.87 -1.82 4.96
N ASP A 79 -8.34 -1.78 3.72
CA ASP A 79 -8.27 -2.91 2.79
C ASP A 79 -6.85 -3.02 2.18
N VAL A 80 -5.99 -3.79 2.85
CA VAL A 80 -4.57 -3.96 2.48
C VAL A 80 -4.25 -5.22 1.67
N GLY A 81 -5.24 -6.10 1.44
CA GLY A 81 -5.05 -7.33 0.66
C GLY A 81 -3.89 -8.20 1.16
N THR A 82 -3.02 -8.64 0.25
CA THR A 82 -1.84 -9.48 0.56
C THR A 82 -0.86 -8.81 1.52
N ALA A 83 -0.84 -7.47 1.59
CA ALA A 83 -0.02 -6.75 2.55
C ALA A 83 -0.48 -6.99 4.01
N ALA A 84 -1.60 -7.65 4.26
CA ALA A 84 -1.94 -8.16 5.60
C ALA A 84 -0.95 -9.22 6.12
N GLN A 85 -0.18 -9.87 5.24
CA GLN A 85 0.80 -10.89 5.64
C GLN A 85 1.97 -10.25 6.41
N THR A 86 2.13 -10.63 7.67
CA THR A 86 3.19 -10.10 8.56
C THR A 86 4.53 -10.81 8.40
N ASN A 87 4.55 -12.04 7.88
CA ASN A 87 5.79 -12.76 7.60
C ASN A 87 6.40 -12.26 6.29
N GLU A 88 7.55 -11.58 6.37
CA GLU A 88 8.23 -10.98 5.19
C GLU A 88 8.59 -12.01 4.12
N THR A 89 9.01 -13.23 4.50
CA THR A 89 9.32 -14.29 3.54
C THR A 89 8.08 -14.73 2.77
N LYS A 90 6.96 -14.95 3.48
CA LYS A 90 5.69 -15.31 2.84
C LYS A 90 5.16 -14.17 1.97
N LEU A 91 5.29 -12.92 2.43
CA LEU A 91 4.91 -11.73 1.67
C LEU A 91 5.72 -11.62 0.37
N SER A 92 7.04 -11.80 0.43
CA SER A 92 7.91 -11.80 -0.75
C SER A 92 7.53 -12.90 -1.73
N ASN A 93 7.19 -14.10 -1.24
CA ASN A 93 6.78 -15.21 -2.11
C ASN A 93 5.47 -14.91 -2.85
N VAL A 94 4.48 -14.32 -2.19
CA VAL A 94 3.21 -13.95 -2.86
C VAL A 94 3.35 -12.72 -3.76
N SER A 95 4.35 -11.86 -3.54
CA SER A 95 4.66 -10.73 -4.42
C SER A 95 5.40 -11.12 -5.72
N LYS A 96 5.87 -12.36 -5.83
CA LYS A 96 6.56 -12.86 -7.03
C LYS A 96 5.63 -13.56 -8.03
N CYS A 97 4.40 -13.89 -7.62
CA CYS A 97 3.37 -14.54 -8.45
C CYS A 97 2.58 -13.49 -9.23
#